data_AF-K4QSP2-F1
#
_entry.id   AF-K4QSP2-F1
#
_cell.length_a   1.000
_cell.length_b   1.000
_cell.length_c   1.000
_cell.angle_alpha   90.00
_cell.angle_beta   90.00
_cell.angle_gamma   90.00
#
_symmetry.space_group_name_H-M   'P 1'
#
loop_
_entity.id
_entity.type
_entity.pdbx_description
1 polymer ?
#
loop_
_entity_poly.entity_id
_entity_poly.type
_entity_poly.pdbx_seq_one_letter_code
_entity_poly.pdbx_strand_id
1 'polypeptide(L)'
;MPTAAGPPPTPAPTSAIHGAASPRLALRWLRERTSHVADQLDAAYAQPGRYWLTDEAEHERALTYLATGTAHQLTLHDENTRYVLIAYPRGGTT
;
A
#
# COMPACT_ATOMS: atom_id res chain seq x y z
N MET A 1 -25.92 -35.54 4.05
CA MET A 1 -24.75 -34.65 4.15
C MET A 1 -23.73 -35.17 3.14
N PRO A 2 -23.21 -34.32 2.23
CA PRO A 2 -22.40 -33.16 2.60
C PRO A 2 -22.98 -31.81 2.19
N THR A 3 -22.66 -30.79 3.00
CA THR A 3 -22.94 -29.37 2.82
C THR A 3 -22.11 -28.82 1.68
N ALA A 4 -22.75 -28.13 0.73
CA ALA A 4 -22.06 -27.32 -0.27
C ALA A 4 -21.27 -26.22 0.44
N ALA A 5 -19.95 -26.26 0.33
CA ALA A 5 -19.11 -25.12 0.68
C ALA A 5 -19.52 -23.95 -0.22
N GLY A 6 -20.03 -22.87 0.37
CA GLY A 6 -20.23 -21.61 -0.34
C GLY A 6 -18.90 -21.13 -0.95
N PRO A 7 -18.94 -20.26 -1.97
CA PRO A 7 -17.72 -19.69 -2.54
C PRO A 7 -16.87 -19.10 -1.40
N PRO A 8 -15.53 -19.21 -1.46
CA PRO A 8 -14.67 -18.63 -0.45
C PRO A 8 -15.03 -17.15 -0.28
N PRO A 9 -14.98 -16.61 0.96
CA PRO A 9 -15.24 -15.18 1.16
C PRO A 9 -14.31 -14.42 0.24
N THR A 10 -14.87 -13.60 -0.65
CA THR A 10 -14.08 -12.69 -1.46
C THR A 10 -13.26 -11.85 -0.48
N PRO A 11 -11.92 -11.90 -0.52
CA PRO A 11 -11.13 -11.12 0.42
C PRO A 11 -11.43 -9.65 0.17
N ALA A 12 -12.09 -9.02 1.13
CA ALA A 12 -12.37 -7.59 1.08
C ALA A 12 -11.05 -6.84 0.88
N PRO A 13 -11.04 -5.76 0.06
CA PRO A 13 -9.82 -5.02 -0.18
C PRO A 13 -9.26 -4.52 1.15
N THR A 14 -8.10 -5.03 1.55
CA THR A 14 -7.44 -4.59 2.79
C THR A 14 -6.83 -3.24 2.50
N SER A 15 -7.64 -2.19 2.75
CA SER A 15 -7.26 -0.81 2.51
C SER A 15 -6.72 -0.21 3.80
N ALA A 16 -5.51 0.36 3.75
CA ALA A 16 -4.89 1.04 4.88
C ALA A 16 -4.63 2.51 4.53
N ILE A 17 -5.09 3.40 5.40
CA ILE A 17 -4.96 4.85 5.21
C ILE A 17 -4.13 5.41 6.38
N HIS A 18 -3.11 6.21 6.08
CA HIS A 18 -2.25 6.80 7.11
C HIS A 18 -1.95 8.27 6.88
N GLY A 19 -2.24 9.08 7.90
CA GLY A 19 -1.84 10.48 7.96
C GLY A 19 -0.55 10.65 8.77
N ALA A 20 0.50 11.20 8.14
CA ALA A 20 1.79 11.41 8.80
C ALA A 20 2.13 12.89 8.94
N ALA A 21 2.85 13.27 10.00
CA ALA A 21 3.21 14.66 10.28
C ALA A 21 4.21 15.28 9.27
N SER A 22 4.81 14.47 8.39
CA SER A 22 5.66 14.97 7.32
C SER A 22 5.63 14.06 6.09
N PRO A 23 5.96 14.58 4.89
CA PRO A 23 6.06 13.78 3.67
C PRO A 23 7.02 12.59 3.80
N ARG A 24 8.14 12.78 4.50
CA ARG A 24 9.14 11.71 4.73
C ARG A 24 8.59 10.60 5.62
N LEU A 25 7.81 10.95 6.65
CA LEU A 25 7.16 9.96 7.51
C LEU A 25 6.06 9.20 6.77
N ALA A 26 5.29 9.89 5.90
CA ALA A 26 4.30 9.25 5.04
C ALA A 26 4.95 8.24 4.07
N LEU A 27 6.06 8.62 3.43
CA LEU A 27 6.79 7.71 2.55
C LEU A 27 7.41 6.53 3.31
N ARG A 28 7.97 6.77 4.51
CA ARG A 28 8.51 5.70 5.36
C ARG A 28 7.41 4.68 5.70
N TRP A 29 6.24 5.16 6.12
CA TRP A 29 5.09 4.30 6.41
C TRP A 29 4.66 3.48 5.18
N LEU A 30 4.63 4.08 3.98
CA LEU A 30 4.34 3.34 2.74
C LEU A 30 5.36 2.22 2.52
N ARG A 31 6.66 2.49 2.67
CA ARG A 31 7.71 1.47 2.49
C ARG A 31 7.58 0.32 3.47
N GLU A 32 7.40 0.62 4.75
CA GLU A 32 7.20 -0.40 5.78
C GLU A 32 5.95 -1.25 5.50
N ARG A 33 4.84 -0.61 5.11
CA ARG A 33 3.59 -1.32 4.86
C ARG A 33 3.62 -2.14 3.57
N THR A 34 4.25 -1.63 2.51
CA THR A 34 4.46 -2.37 1.27
C THR A 34 5.33 -3.61 1.50
N SER A 35 6.41 -3.50 2.29
CA SER A 35 7.22 -4.67 2.68
C SER A 35 6.38 -5.71 3.39
N HIS A 36 5.63 -5.29 4.41
CA HIS A 36 4.81 -6.22 5.19
C HIS A 36 3.71 -6.90 4.36
N VAL A 37 3.11 -6.20 3.39
CA VAL A 37 2.15 -6.81 2.47
C VAL A 37 2.87 -7.77 1.52
N ALA A 38 4.00 -7.36 0.93
CA ALA A 38 4.76 -8.22 0.01
C ALA A 38 5.30 -9.49 0.68
N ASP A 39 5.58 -9.46 1.99
CA ASP A 39 6.00 -10.65 2.76
C ASP A 39 4.85 -11.65 2.99
N GLN A 40 3.60 -11.22 2.85
CA GLN A 40 2.41 -12.08 2.97
C GLN A 40 1.89 -12.61 1.64
N LEU A 41 2.32 -12.01 0.52
CA LEU A 41 1.89 -12.39 -0.82
C LEU A 41 2.73 -13.54 -1.36
N ASP A 42 2.10 -14.40 -2.18
CA ASP A 42 2.83 -15.38 -2.98
C ASP A 42 3.82 -14.67 -3.91
N ALA A 43 4.91 -15.37 -4.28
CA ALA A 43 6.04 -14.78 -4.97
C ALA A 43 5.67 -14.01 -6.26
N ALA A 44 4.68 -14.50 -7.01
CA ALA A 44 4.19 -13.85 -8.23
C ALA A 44 3.55 -12.48 -7.94
N TYR A 45 2.82 -12.35 -6.83
CA TYR A 45 2.08 -11.15 -6.43
C TYR A 45 2.89 -10.21 -5.53
N ALA A 46 3.94 -10.72 -4.88
CA ALA A 46 4.91 -9.91 -4.13
C ALA A 46 5.82 -9.07 -5.04
N GLN A 47 6.04 -9.51 -6.29
CA GLN A 47 7.03 -8.90 -7.19
C GLN A 47 6.81 -7.41 -7.48
N PRO A 48 5.57 -6.92 -7.75
CA PRO A 48 5.34 -5.48 -7.92
C PRO A 48 5.65 -4.68 -6.66
N GLY A 49 5.30 -5.21 -5.48
CA GLY A 49 5.61 -4.56 -4.20
C GLY A 49 7.13 -4.49 -3.96
N ARG A 50 7.86 -5.59 -4.24
CA ARG A 50 9.32 -5.65 -4.15
C ARG A 50 10.01 -4.70 -5.13
N TYR A 51 9.49 -4.60 -6.35
CA TYR A 51 10.00 -3.67 -7.35
C TYR A 51 9.86 -2.22 -6.86
N TRP A 52 8.65 -1.84 -6.42
CA TRP A 52 8.40 -0.49 -5.89
C TRP A 52 9.32 -0.16 -4.71
N LEU A 53 9.57 -1.11 -3.79
CA LEU A 53 10.49 -0.91 -2.65
C LEU A 53 11.94 -0.60 -3.04
N THR A 54 12.33 -0.92 -4.28
CA THR A 54 13.66 -0.62 -4.83
C THR A 54 13.64 0.51 -5.86
N ASP A 55 12.47 1.01 -6.23
CA ASP A 55 12.31 2.06 -7.23
C ASP A 55 12.49 3.44 -6.61
N GLU A 56 13.72 3.93 -6.61
CA GLU A 56 14.06 5.25 -6.08
C GLU A 56 13.35 6.38 -6.82
N ALA A 57 13.14 6.26 -8.13
CA ALA A 57 12.47 7.28 -8.92
C ALA A 57 10.99 7.41 -8.54
N GLU A 58 10.31 6.29 -8.29
CA GLU A 58 8.94 6.34 -7.76
C GLU A 58 8.87 6.83 -6.32
N HIS A 59 9.86 6.52 -5.48
CA HIS A 59 9.93 7.10 -4.14
C HIS A 59 10.07 8.62 -4.19
N GLU A 60 10.90 9.16 -5.08
CA GLU A 60 11.04 10.60 -5.29
C GLU A 60 9.74 11.24 -5.76
N ARG A 61 9.07 10.63 -6.75
CA ARG A 61 7.75 11.08 -7.23
C ARG A 61 6.72 11.09 -6.10
N ALA A 62 6.64 10.01 -5.32
CA ALA A 62 5.75 9.92 -4.17
C ALA A 62 6.06 11.00 -3.13
N LEU A 63 7.34 11.28 -2.86
CA LEU A 63 7.77 12.35 -1.97
C LEU A 63 7.35 13.74 -2.48
N THR A 64 7.47 14.00 -3.79
CA THR A 64 7.00 15.25 -4.40
C THR A 64 5.50 15.43 -4.24
N TYR A 65 4.70 14.39 -4.47
CA TYR A 65 3.24 14.45 -4.26
C TYR A 65 2.91 14.72 -2.79
N LEU A 66 3.52 13.98 -1.86
CA LEU A 66 3.31 14.18 -0.43
C LEU A 66 3.80 15.57 0.03
N ALA A 67 4.85 16.13 -0.57
CA ALA A 67 5.32 17.48 -0.24
C ALA A 67 4.36 18.59 -0.68
N THR A 68 3.59 18.35 -1.74
CA THR A 68 2.58 19.32 -2.23
C THR A 68 1.24 19.22 -1.48
N GLY A 69 1.15 18.37 -0.45
CA GLY A 69 -0.11 18.12 0.26
C GLY A 69 -0.98 17.04 -0.38
N THR A 70 -0.51 16.43 -1.49
CA THR A 70 -1.27 15.44 -2.24
C THR A 70 -1.07 14.05 -1.64
N ALA A 71 -2.16 13.31 -1.42
CA ALA A 71 -2.08 11.93 -0.98
C ALA A 71 -1.43 11.05 -2.08
N HIS A 72 -0.62 10.07 -1.68
CA HIS A 72 -0.10 9.06 -2.57
C HIS A 72 -0.79 7.73 -2.30
N GLN A 73 -1.31 7.10 -3.35
CA GLN A 73 -1.96 5.79 -3.31
C GLN A 73 -1.08 4.76 -4.03
N LEU A 74 -0.70 3.70 -3.32
CA LEU A 74 -0.11 2.50 -3.91
C LEU A 74 -1.15 1.39 -3.90
N THR A 75 -1.25 0.67 -5.02
CA THR A 75 -2.19 -0.44 -5.16
C THR A 75 -1.42 -1.71 -5.50
N LEU A 76 -1.52 -2.72 -4.63
CA LEU A 76 -0.98 -4.06 -4.86
C LEU A 76 -2.14 -5.02 -5.10
N HIS A 77 -1.87 -6.06 -5.86
CA HIS A 77 -2.87 -7.01 -6.31
C HIS A 77 -2.40 -8.43 -6.03
N ASP A 78 -3.34 -9.24 -5.55
CA ASP A 78 -3.32 -10.70 -5.56
C ASP A 78 -4.50 -11.20 -6.42
N GLU A 79 -4.61 -12.50 -6.66
CA GLU A 79 -5.64 -13.14 -7.51
C GLU A 79 -7.04 -12.63 -7.22
N ASN A 80 -7.40 -12.54 -5.94
CA ASN A 80 -8.75 -12.16 -5.51
C ASN A 80 -8.78 -10.90 -4.65
N THR A 81 -7.62 -10.33 -4.29
CA THR A 81 -7.51 -9.26 -3.30
C THR A 81 -6.82 -8.03 -3.89
N ARG A 82 -7.38 -6.85 -3.62
CA ARG A 82 -6.70 -5.57 -3.87
C ARG A 82 -6.28 -4.94 -2.54
N TYR A 83 -4.99 -4.66 -2.39
CA TYR A 83 -4.43 -3.94 -1.26
C TYR A 83 -4.23 -2.49 -1.66
N VAL A 84 -4.95 -1.57 -1.05
CA VAL A 84 -4.86 -0.13 -1.33
C VAL A 84 -4.20 0.56 -0.14
N LEU A 85 -3.00 1.09 -0.34
CA LEU A 85 -2.24 1.82 0.67
C LEU A 85 -2.29 3.31 0.33
N ILE A 86 -2.87 4.12 1.20
CA ILE A 86 -2.98 5.56 1.01
C ILE A 86 -2.22 6.26 2.12
N ALA A 87 -1.22 7.05 1.75
CA ALA A 87 -0.56 7.95 2.68
C ALA A 87 -0.84 9.39 2.30
N TYR A 88 -1.07 10.23 3.31
CA TYR A 88 -1.22 11.66 3.10
C TYR A 88 -0.43 12.44 4.15
N PRO A 89 0.15 13.58 3.79
CA PRO A 89 0.71 14.49 4.76
C PRO A 89 -0.45 15.07 5.59
N ARG A 90 -0.41 14.88 6.90
CA ARG A 90 -1.14 15.76 7.79
C ARG A 90 -0.39 17.08 7.73
N GLY A 91 -0.87 17.98 6.87
CA GLY A 91 -0.35 19.34 6.80
C GLY A 91 -0.16 19.83 8.23
N GLY A 92 1.03 20.33 8.55
CA GLY A 92 1.27 20.98 9.82
C GLY A 92 0.29 22.15 9.88
N THR A 93 -0.83 21.96 10.57
CA THR A 93 -1.57 23.09 11.10
C THR A 93 -0.67 23.67 12.18
N THR A 94 -0.20 24.88 11.87
CA THR A 94 0.46 25.89 12.73
C THR A 94 1.86 25.59 13.21
#